data_AF-A2U350-F1
#
_entry.id   AF-A2U350-F1
#
_cell.length_a   1.000
_cell.length_b   1.000
_cell.length_c   1.000
_cell.angle_alpha   90.00
_cell.angle_beta   90.00
_cell.angle_gamma   90.00
#
_symmetry.space_group_name_H-M   'P 1'
#
loop_
_entity.id
_entity.type
_entity.pdbx_description
1 polymer ?
#
loop_
_entity_poly.entity_id
_entity_poly.type
_entity_poly.pdbx_seq_one_letter_code
_entity_poly.pdbx_strand_id
1 'polypeptide(L)'
;MKKIYFKYKESKFHKYVRTHKKYAPLLFFIAGFTWDSLTLGRIDRMYDLVVLSSHMVLLTLSLYLYNLSENEKPLLKIPAKYAVYLPLAIQFFLGGLSSAYVIYFARSVSLSKTAVFFFLLLLLFIANEFLRKRISNKYLQFGFYFFVNFIFLSCFIPIILKKMNSEIFYLSGFISLIFTLVLVYLVYKSSQTARVEIVRYKMITLILSIYFLINACYYFKLIPPVPLALDKGLIAYDIKIKNDKYLVTYEIDDWLYFWRDHKTDFNKSKREPVYVFTSVFAPTDLEKKIFHRWMWFNKTADDWQVMDEIGFNITGGRDNGYRGYSYKNNVLDGKWKVEVVTEGNLVLGVVDFNINLQKNNDNSKLVTKEF
;
A
#
# COMPACT_ATOMS: atom_id res chain seq x y z
N MET A 1 19.83 36.29 -19.91
CA MET A 1 19.96 34.83 -19.63
C MET A 1 21.40 34.31 -19.61
N LYS A 2 22.30 34.64 -20.56
CA LYS A 2 23.69 34.13 -20.58
C LYS A 2 24.50 34.42 -19.30
N LYS A 3 24.43 35.62 -18.72
CA LYS A 3 25.17 35.99 -17.49
C LYS A 3 24.80 35.15 -16.26
N ILE A 4 23.53 34.79 -16.08
CA ILE A 4 23.06 33.97 -14.95
C ILE A 4 23.56 32.53 -15.09
N TYR A 5 23.56 32.00 -16.33
CA TYR A 5 24.06 30.66 -16.64
C TYR A 5 25.57 30.52 -16.35
N PHE A 6 26.37 31.52 -16.71
CA PHE A 6 27.81 31.55 -16.39
C PHE A 6 28.07 31.69 -14.88
N LYS A 7 27.31 32.53 -14.18
CA LYS A 7 27.42 32.70 -12.72
C LYS A 7 27.04 31.43 -11.94
N TYR A 8 26.08 30.65 -12.45
CA TYR A 8 25.76 29.32 -11.91
C TYR A 8 26.90 28.33 -12.12
N LYS A 9 27.53 28.33 -13.31
CA LYS A 9 28.63 27.39 -13.64
C LYS A 9 29.88 27.57 -12.76
N GLU A 10 30.13 28.79 -12.27
CA GLU A 10 31.25 29.11 -11.38
C GLU A 10 30.91 29.06 -9.89
N SER A 11 29.64 28.87 -9.53
CA SER A 11 29.20 28.79 -8.14
C SER A 11 29.77 27.55 -7.43
N LYS A 12 30.14 27.72 -6.14
CA LYS A 12 30.53 26.62 -5.24
C LYS A 12 29.45 25.53 -5.19
N PHE A 13 28.18 25.89 -5.31
CA PHE A 13 27.05 24.96 -5.39
C PHE A 13 27.10 24.09 -6.64
N HIS A 14 27.41 24.65 -7.81
CA HIS A 14 27.53 23.88 -9.05
C HIS A 14 28.72 22.91 -9.04
N LYS A 15 29.86 23.33 -8.48
CA LYS A 15 30.99 22.43 -8.24
C LYS A 15 30.60 21.30 -7.27
N TYR A 16 29.94 21.61 -6.15
CA TYR A 16 29.48 20.62 -5.16
C TYR A 16 28.50 19.60 -5.75
N VAL A 17 27.48 20.05 -6.48
CA VAL A 17 26.50 19.19 -7.17
C VAL A 17 27.19 18.32 -8.22
N ARG A 18 28.16 18.86 -8.96
CA ARG A 18 28.91 18.10 -9.96
C ARG A 18 29.78 17.00 -9.33
N THR A 19 30.41 17.27 -8.20
CA THR A 19 31.20 16.27 -7.44
C THR A 19 30.30 15.17 -6.85
N HIS A 20 29.08 15.50 -6.43
CA HIS A 20 28.11 14.56 -5.83
C HIS A 20 27.05 14.04 -6.81
N LYS A 21 27.25 14.20 -8.13
CA LYS A 21 26.31 13.72 -9.18
C LYS A 21 25.97 12.24 -9.07
N LYS A 22 26.86 11.43 -8.48
CA LYS A 22 26.64 9.99 -8.22
C LYS A 22 25.48 9.73 -7.25
N TYR A 23 25.25 10.64 -6.30
CA TYR A 23 24.20 10.52 -5.27
C TYR A 23 22.92 11.27 -5.62
N ALA A 24 22.95 12.15 -6.64
CA ALA A 24 21.80 12.94 -7.04
C ALA A 24 20.55 12.09 -7.35
N PRO A 25 20.62 10.95 -8.07
CA PRO A 25 19.44 10.12 -8.33
C PRO A 25 18.85 9.52 -7.05
N LEU A 26 19.69 9.06 -6.12
CA LEU A 26 19.27 8.57 -4.80
C LEU A 26 18.59 9.67 -3.97
N LEU A 27 19.12 10.89 -3.98
CA LEU A 27 18.51 12.02 -3.27
C LEU A 27 17.17 12.43 -3.87
N PHE A 28 17.04 12.44 -5.21
CA PHE A 28 15.76 12.71 -5.87
C PHE A 28 14.74 11.61 -5.59
N PHE A 29 15.18 10.35 -5.57
CA PHE A 29 14.35 9.21 -5.21
C PHE A 29 13.81 9.33 -3.77
N ILE A 30 14.69 9.60 -2.80
CA ILE A 30 14.30 9.78 -1.39
C ILE A 30 13.36 10.99 -1.26
N ALA A 31 13.69 12.12 -1.88
CA ALA A 31 12.86 13.33 -1.82
C ALA A 31 11.48 13.11 -2.46
N GLY A 32 11.42 12.42 -3.59
CA GLY A 32 10.16 12.04 -4.24
C GLY A 32 9.32 11.13 -3.34
N PHE A 33 9.94 10.09 -2.77
CA PHE A 33 9.27 9.20 -1.83
C PHE A 33 8.77 9.92 -0.57
N THR A 34 9.57 10.85 -0.01
CA THR A 34 9.14 11.67 1.13
C THR A 34 7.98 12.59 0.74
N TRP A 35 8.01 13.20 -0.44
CA TRP A 35 6.91 14.02 -0.94
C TRP A 35 5.63 13.20 -1.12
N ASP A 36 5.72 12.02 -1.75
CA ASP A 36 4.60 11.11 -1.91
C ASP A 36 4.05 10.66 -0.55
N SER A 37 4.92 10.36 0.42
CA SER A 37 4.50 9.98 1.78
C SER A 37 3.77 11.10 2.53
N LEU A 38 4.05 12.37 2.21
CA LEU A 38 3.39 13.53 2.82
C LEU A 38 2.09 13.93 2.09
N THR A 39 2.03 13.69 0.79
CA THR A 39 0.90 14.10 -0.05
C THR A 39 -0.18 13.02 -0.17
N LEU A 40 0.22 11.75 -0.22
CA LEU A 40 -0.69 10.62 -0.37
C LEU A 40 -1.34 10.27 0.98
N GLY A 41 -2.61 10.64 1.08
CA GLY A 41 -3.40 10.48 2.29
C GLY A 41 -4.12 9.15 2.30
N ARG A 42 -5.04 8.93 1.35
CA ARG A 42 -5.93 7.76 1.33
C ARG A 42 -6.17 7.37 -0.12
N ILE A 43 -6.06 6.08 -0.42
CA ILE A 43 -6.22 5.59 -1.80
C ILE A 43 -7.60 5.88 -2.41
N ASP A 44 -8.63 6.14 -1.59
CA ASP A 44 -9.99 6.47 -2.01
C ASP A 44 -10.25 7.99 -2.17
N ARG A 45 -9.30 8.84 -1.78
CA ARG A 45 -9.47 10.30 -1.90
C ARG A 45 -9.51 10.66 -3.37
N MET A 46 -10.48 11.50 -3.77
CA MET A 46 -10.60 11.93 -5.19
C MET A 46 -9.29 12.47 -5.75
N TYR A 47 -8.54 13.23 -4.96
CA TYR A 47 -7.21 13.70 -5.33
C TYR A 47 -6.26 12.56 -5.67
N ASP A 48 -6.12 11.57 -4.77
CA ASP A 48 -5.23 10.43 -4.94
C ASP A 48 -5.68 9.55 -6.13
N LEU A 49 -6.99 9.35 -6.32
CA LEU A 49 -7.55 8.63 -7.47
C LEU A 49 -7.23 9.32 -8.81
N VAL A 50 -7.40 10.65 -8.88
CA VAL A 50 -7.10 11.44 -10.09
C VAL A 50 -5.59 11.44 -10.37
N VAL A 51 -4.77 11.59 -9.34
CA VAL A 51 -3.31 11.55 -9.48
C VAL A 51 -2.87 10.18 -10.00
N LEU A 52 -3.28 9.07 -9.37
CA LEU A 52 -2.89 7.73 -9.83
C LEU A 52 -3.42 7.41 -11.22
N SER A 53 -4.67 7.77 -11.51
CA SER A 53 -5.28 7.56 -12.85
C SER A 53 -4.54 8.35 -13.92
N SER A 54 -4.20 9.61 -13.64
CA SER A 54 -3.42 10.44 -14.57
C SER A 54 -2.02 9.88 -14.79
N HIS A 55 -1.35 9.39 -13.74
CA HIS A 55 -0.05 8.74 -13.86
C HIS A 55 -0.12 7.48 -14.72
N MET A 56 -1.14 6.64 -14.53
CA MET A 56 -1.36 5.45 -15.36
C MET A 56 -1.60 5.80 -16.83
N VAL A 57 -2.47 6.77 -17.11
CA VAL A 57 -2.75 7.21 -18.50
C VAL A 57 -1.50 7.80 -19.15
N LEU A 58 -0.79 8.69 -18.44
CA LEU A 58 0.41 9.33 -18.94
C LEU A 58 1.56 8.34 -19.12
N LEU A 59 1.66 7.32 -18.26
CA LEU A 59 2.61 6.22 -18.42
C LEU A 59 2.34 5.43 -19.71
N THR A 60 1.08 5.02 -19.93
CA THR A 60 0.66 4.30 -21.15
C THR A 60 0.97 5.11 -22.39
N LEU A 61 0.63 6.40 -22.38
CA LEU A 61 0.89 7.31 -23.49
C LEU A 61 2.40 7.50 -23.72
N SER A 62 3.17 7.71 -22.66
CA SER A 62 4.63 7.90 -22.74
C SER A 62 5.32 6.65 -23.30
N LEU A 63 4.90 5.45 -22.88
CA LEU A 63 5.40 4.18 -23.41
C LEU A 63 5.06 4.02 -24.90
N TYR A 64 3.82 4.33 -25.29
CA TYR A 64 3.42 4.27 -26.70
C TYR A 64 4.22 5.24 -27.56
N LEU A 65 4.34 6.51 -27.14
CA LEU A 65 5.09 7.54 -27.84
C LEU A 65 6.59 7.23 -27.90
N TYR A 66 7.17 6.68 -26.83
CA TYR A 66 8.58 6.29 -26.79
C TYR A 66 8.90 5.27 -27.87
N ASN A 67 8.08 4.21 -27.94
CA ASN A 67 8.24 3.15 -28.93
C ASN A 67 7.94 3.62 -30.36
N LEU A 68 7.07 4.62 -30.54
CA LEU A 68 6.81 5.23 -31.85
C LEU A 68 7.98 6.12 -32.31
N SER A 69 8.63 6.83 -31.37
CA SER A 69 9.71 7.78 -31.66
C SER A 69 11.02 7.12 -32.11
N GLU A 70 11.22 5.83 -31.79
CA GLU A 70 12.36 5.04 -32.26
C GLU A 70 12.28 4.66 -33.75
N ASN A 71 11.18 4.97 -34.45
CA ASN A 71 11.05 4.72 -35.88
C ASN A 71 11.79 5.77 -36.73
N GLU A 72 12.51 5.33 -37.75
CA GLU A 72 13.15 6.23 -38.75
C GLU A 72 12.14 7.01 -39.60
N LYS A 73 10.91 6.51 -39.76
CA LYS A 73 9.79 7.15 -40.47
C LYS A 73 8.51 7.08 -39.63
N PRO A 74 8.28 7.99 -38.68
CA PRO A 74 7.11 7.90 -37.82
C PRO A 74 5.84 8.33 -38.57
N LEU A 75 4.73 7.62 -38.34
CA LEU A 75 3.37 8.03 -38.78
C LEU A 75 2.94 9.38 -38.19
N LEU A 76 3.49 9.74 -37.02
CA LEU A 76 3.28 11.01 -36.33
C LEU A 76 4.65 11.66 -36.07
N LYS A 77 4.95 12.82 -36.65
CA LYS A 77 6.23 13.52 -36.45
C LYS A 77 6.31 14.10 -35.02
N ILE A 78 6.66 13.28 -34.04
CA ILE A 78 7.03 13.80 -32.72
C ILE A 78 8.32 14.60 -32.90
N PRO A 79 8.38 15.89 -32.50
CA PRO A 79 9.61 16.65 -32.61
C PRO A 79 10.71 15.95 -31.80
N ALA A 80 11.87 15.70 -32.41
CA ALA A 80 12.98 14.99 -31.78
C ALA A 80 13.41 15.61 -30.44
N LYS A 81 13.16 16.92 -30.26
CA LYS A 81 13.36 17.65 -29.01
C LYS A 81 12.57 17.07 -27.83
N TYR A 82 11.36 16.57 -28.04
CA TYR A 82 10.51 16.02 -26.97
C TYR A 82 10.75 14.53 -26.72
N ALA A 83 11.16 13.76 -27.74
CA ALA A 83 11.42 12.33 -27.64
C ALA A 83 12.50 11.99 -26.58
N VAL A 84 13.50 12.87 -26.41
CA VAL A 84 14.58 12.74 -25.41
C VAL A 84 14.05 12.68 -23.98
N TYR A 85 12.87 13.26 -23.71
CA TYR A 85 12.28 13.29 -22.37
C TYR A 85 11.36 12.10 -22.07
N LEU A 86 10.96 11.31 -23.08
CA LEU A 86 10.03 10.18 -22.90
C LEU A 86 10.57 9.09 -21.94
N PRO A 87 11.85 8.67 -22.01
CA PRO A 87 12.44 7.79 -21.01
C PRO A 87 12.31 8.30 -19.57
N LEU A 88 12.53 9.60 -19.38
CA LEU A 88 12.47 10.25 -18.07
C LEU A 88 11.02 10.30 -17.57
N ALA A 89 10.06 10.57 -18.47
CA ALA A 89 8.65 10.55 -18.16
C ALA A 89 8.18 9.13 -17.75
N ILE A 90 8.58 8.09 -18.49
CA ILE A 90 8.25 6.69 -18.14
C ILE A 90 8.80 6.35 -16.76
N GLN A 91 10.08 6.67 -16.48
CA GLN A 91 10.69 6.41 -15.18
C GLN A 91 9.99 7.18 -14.05
N PHE A 92 9.61 8.44 -14.30
CA PHE A 92 8.89 9.28 -13.34
C PHE A 92 7.52 8.69 -13.00
N PHE A 93 6.70 8.34 -14.00
CA PHE A 93 5.37 7.79 -13.74
C PHE A 93 5.42 6.39 -13.13
N LEU A 94 6.32 5.51 -13.60
CA LEU A 94 6.54 4.20 -12.97
C LEU A 94 7.01 4.35 -11.53
N GLY A 95 7.93 5.29 -11.27
CA GLY A 95 8.46 5.56 -9.95
C GLY A 95 7.38 6.09 -9.00
N GLY A 96 6.61 7.08 -9.43
CA GLY A 96 5.51 7.66 -8.64
C GLY A 96 4.42 6.63 -8.32
N LEU A 97 4.02 5.80 -9.29
CA LEU A 97 3.05 4.73 -9.06
C LEU A 97 3.60 3.66 -8.09
N SER A 98 4.84 3.22 -8.29
CA SER A 98 5.48 2.23 -7.42
C SER A 98 5.65 2.77 -6.00
N SER A 99 6.05 4.05 -5.86
CA SER A 99 6.15 4.79 -4.60
C SER A 99 4.82 4.81 -3.86
N ALA A 100 3.75 5.21 -4.55
CA ALA A 100 2.40 5.22 -4.01
C ALA A 100 1.96 3.83 -3.52
N TYR A 101 2.25 2.77 -4.29
CA TYR A 101 1.91 1.42 -3.87
C TYR A 101 2.73 0.97 -2.66
N VAL A 102 4.03 1.30 -2.56
CA VAL A 102 4.81 1.03 -1.34
C VAL A 102 4.13 1.68 -0.14
N ILE A 103 3.72 2.95 -0.26
CA ILE A 103 3.08 3.70 0.83
C ILE A 103 1.75 3.06 1.24
N TYR A 104 0.88 2.73 0.29
CA TYR A 104 -0.43 2.14 0.60
C TYR A 104 -0.31 0.72 1.16
N PHE A 105 0.53 -0.12 0.56
CA PHE A 105 0.71 -1.50 1.03
C PHE A 105 1.43 -1.53 2.37
N ALA A 106 2.37 -0.62 2.64
CA ALA A 106 3.06 -0.55 3.95
C ALA A 106 2.07 -0.39 5.12
N ARG A 107 0.97 0.34 4.92
CA ARG A 107 -0.07 0.52 5.95
C ARG A 107 -0.93 -0.72 6.18
N SER A 108 -1.02 -1.60 5.18
CA SER A 108 -1.82 -2.84 5.24
C SER A 108 -0.99 -4.10 5.49
N VAL A 109 0.33 -3.97 5.62
CA VAL A 109 1.23 -5.11 5.83
C VAL A 109 1.26 -5.49 7.31
N SER A 110 1.08 -6.78 7.58
CA SER A 110 1.37 -7.38 8.89
C SER A 110 2.65 -8.20 8.79
N LEU A 111 3.35 -8.38 9.92
CA LEU A 111 4.66 -9.04 10.00
C LEU A 111 4.67 -10.54 9.62
N SER A 112 3.55 -11.11 9.18
CA SER A 112 3.42 -12.55 8.91
C SER A 112 3.54 -12.92 7.42
N LYS A 113 2.43 -12.93 6.69
CA LYS A 113 2.34 -13.45 5.31
C LYS A 113 2.46 -12.39 4.24
N THR A 114 1.99 -11.17 4.52
CA THR A 114 1.90 -10.11 3.51
C THR A 114 3.22 -9.37 3.29
N ALA A 115 4.20 -9.58 4.17
CA ALA A 115 5.55 -9.03 4.05
C ALA A 115 6.29 -9.50 2.78
N VAL A 116 6.03 -10.73 2.30
CA VAL A 116 6.69 -11.26 1.09
C VAL A 116 6.33 -10.45 -0.14
N PHE A 117 5.04 -10.19 -0.34
CA PHE A 117 4.57 -9.38 -1.47
C PHE A 117 5.04 -7.93 -1.34
N PHE A 118 5.05 -7.38 -0.13
CA PHE A 118 5.58 -6.05 0.13
C PHE A 118 7.06 -5.92 -0.24
N PHE A 119 7.89 -6.92 0.11
CA PHE A 119 9.30 -6.93 -0.27
C PHE A 119 9.48 -7.00 -1.79
N LEU A 120 8.65 -7.78 -2.49
CA LEU A 120 8.65 -7.83 -3.96
C LEU A 120 8.33 -6.45 -4.55
N LEU A 121 7.37 -5.73 -3.96
CA LEU A 121 6.99 -4.38 -4.39
C LEU A 121 8.12 -3.37 -4.13
N LEU A 122 8.77 -3.45 -2.96
CA LEU A 122 9.95 -2.65 -2.62
C LEU A 122 11.10 -2.88 -3.60
N LEU A 123 11.37 -4.14 -3.95
CA LEU A 123 12.38 -4.51 -4.93
C LEU A 123 12.06 -3.89 -6.29
N LEU A 124 10.79 -3.94 -6.72
CA LEU A 124 10.35 -3.35 -7.99
C LEU A 124 10.47 -1.83 -7.98
N PHE A 125 10.14 -1.18 -6.87
CA PHE A 125 10.32 0.26 -6.67
C PHE A 125 11.79 0.67 -6.74
N ILE A 126 12.68 -0.07 -6.09
CA ILE A 126 14.13 0.17 -6.17
C ILE A 126 14.66 -0.12 -7.58
N ALA A 127 14.18 -1.21 -8.20
CA ALA A 127 14.56 -1.59 -9.56
C ALA A 127 14.17 -0.52 -10.60
N ASN A 128 13.09 0.24 -10.35
CA ASN A 128 12.71 1.36 -11.20
C ASN A 128 13.81 2.43 -11.32
N GLU A 129 14.58 2.67 -10.27
CA GLU A 129 15.69 3.62 -10.32
C GLU A 129 16.81 3.17 -11.29
N PHE A 130 17.01 1.86 -11.41
CA PHE A 130 17.99 1.27 -12.31
C PHE A 130 17.48 1.12 -13.76
N LEU A 131 16.18 1.36 -14.02
CA LEU A 131 15.59 1.25 -15.36
C LEU A 131 16.14 2.28 -16.34
N ARG A 132 16.67 3.43 -15.90
CA ARG A 132 17.13 4.49 -16.81
C ARG A 132 18.08 3.99 -17.91
N LYS A 133 18.96 3.03 -17.57
CA LYS A 133 19.94 2.45 -18.51
C LYS A 133 19.40 1.28 -19.32
N ARG A 134 18.26 0.71 -18.95
CA ARG A 134 17.65 -0.47 -19.57
C ARG A 134 16.24 -0.23 -20.10
N ILE A 135 15.79 1.02 -20.14
CA ILE A 135 14.46 1.37 -20.62
C ILE A 135 14.25 0.94 -22.07
N SER A 136 15.30 0.84 -22.89
CA SER A 136 15.19 0.36 -24.27
C SER A 136 14.72 -1.10 -24.36
N ASN A 137 14.94 -1.90 -23.31
CA ASN A 137 14.51 -3.28 -23.28
C ASN A 137 12.98 -3.38 -23.14
N LYS A 138 12.31 -3.74 -24.24
CA LYS A 138 10.85 -3.86 -24.33
C LYS A 138 10.27 -4.83 -23.31
N TYR A 139 10.98 -5.92 -23.00
CA TYR A 139 10.52 -6.90 -22.01
C TYR A 139 10.43 -6.30 -20.61
N LEU A 140 11.42 -5.49 -20.22
CA LEU A 140 11.38 -4.78 -18.94
C LEU A 140 10.29 -3.70 -18.94
N GLN A 141 10.14 -2.95 -20.02
CA GLN A 141 9.09 -1.92 -20.14
C GLN A 141 7.69 -2.51 -19.94
N PHE A 142 7.33 -3.51 -20.74
CA PHE A 142 5.99 -4.09 -20.71
C PHE A 142 5.77 -4.97 -19.48
N GLY A 143 6.81 -5.65 -18.96
CA GLY A 143 6.73 -6.41 -17.73
C GLY A 143 6.43 -5.54 -16.51
N PHE A 144 7.16 -4.42 -16.34
CA PHE A 144 6.88 -3.47 -15.26
C PHE A 144 5.56 -2.74 -15.44
N TYR A 145 5.25 -2.31 -16.67
CA TYR A 145 3.96 -1.71 -16.96
C TYR A 145 2.81 -2.66 -16.57
N PHE A 146 2.89 -3.94 -16.97
CA PHE A 146 1.87 -4.92 -16.63
C PHE A 146 1.71 -5.11 -15.12
N PHE A 147 2.82 -5.25 -14.39
CA PHE A 147 2.79 -5.38 -12.93
C PHE A 147 2.12 -4.17 -12.26
N VAL A 148 2.52 -2.96 -12.63
CA VAL A 148 1.97 -1.71 -12.09
C VAL A 148 0.50 -1.53 -12.47
N ASN A 149 0.11 -1.89 -13.69
CA ASN A 149 -1.27 -1.85 -14.18
C ASN A 149 -2.19 -2.86 -13.49
N PHE A 150 -1.67 -4.06 -13.20
CA PHE A 150 -2.40 -5.08 -12.45
C PHE A 150 -2.73 -4.55 -11.05
N ILE A 151 -1.71 -4.05 -10.32
CA ILE A 151 -1.90 -3.51 -8.97
C ILE A 151 -2.84 -2.30 -8.98
N PHE A 152 -2.71 -1.42 -9.97
CA PHE A 152 -3.60 -0.27 -10.15
C PHE A 152 -5.06 -0.73 -10.21
N LEU A 153 -5.39 -1.61 -11.17
CA LEU A 153 -6.76 -2.05 -11.40
C LEU A 153 -7.29 -2.90 -10.24
N SER A 154 -6.44 -3.71 -9.60
CA SER A 154 -6.84 -4.49 -8.42
C SER A 154 -7.23 -3.62 -7.24
N CYS A 155 -6.71 -2.40 -7.13
CA CYS A 155 -7.11 -1.44 -6.11
C CYS A 155 -8.29 -0.57 -6.58
N PHE A 156 -8.29 -0.16 -7.85
CA PHE A 156 -9.22 0.83 -8.39
C PHE A 156 -10.62 0.28 -8.68
N ILE A 157 -10.72 -0.94 -9.24
CA ILE A 157 -12.02 -1.55 -9.58
C ILE A 157 -12.87 -1.83 -8.33
N PRO A 158 -12.33 -2.38 -7.21
CA PRO A 158 -13.09 -2.53 -5.98
C PRO A 158 -13.68 -1.23 -5.43
N ILE A 159 -12.97 -0.11 -5.60
CA ILE A 159 -13.41 1.23 -5.17
C ILE A 159 -14.61 1.68 -6.03
N ILE A 160 -14.54 1.52 -7.35
CA ILE A 160 -15.64 1.90 -8.26
C ILE A 160 -16.87 1.02 -8.03
N LEU A 161 -16.67 -0.29 -7.92
CA LEU A 161 -17.75 -1.26 -7.78
C LEU A 161 -18.30 -1.36 -6.35
N LYS A 162 -17.63 -0.71 -5.38
CA LYS A 162 -17.96 -0.74 -3.94
C LYS A 162 -18.06 -2.17 -3.38
N LYS A 163 -17.28 -3.09 -3.96
CA LYS A 163 -17.31 -4.52 -3.63
C LYS A 163 -15.89 -5.07 -3.62
N MET A 164 -15.57 -5.89 -2.61
CA MET A 164 -14.24 -6.50 -2.47
C MET A 164 -14.37 -8.00 -2.27
N ASN A 165 -14.43 -8.74 -3.37
CA ASN A 165 -14.44 -10.21 -3.43
C ASN A 165 -13.34 -10.73 -4.37
N SER A 166 -13.12 -12.04 -4.36
CA SER A 166 -12.12 -12.68 -5.23
C SER A 166 -12.46 -12.57 -6.71
N GLU A 167 -13.74 -12.54 -7.06
CA GLU A 167 -14.19 -12.38 -8.44
C GLU A 167 -13.74 -11.04 -9.03
N ILE A 168 -13.88 -9.94 -8.28
CA ILE A 168 -13.45 -8.61 -8.70
C ILE A 168 -11.93 -8.55 -8.83
N PHE A 169 -11.19 -9.23 -7.95
CA PHE A 169 -9.74 -9.32 -8.10
C PHE A 169 -9.34 -10.00 -9.42
N TYR A 170 -9.92 -11.16 -9.73
CA TYR A 170 -9.66 -11.86 -10.99
C TYR A 170 -10.11 -11.07 -12.22
N LEU A 171 -11.26 -10.40 -12.13
CA LEU A 171 -11.74 -9.49 -13.18
C LEU A 171 -10.75 -8.34 -13.41
N SER A 172 -10.23 -7.75 -12.35
CA SER A 172 -9.21 -6.69 -12.42
C SER A 172 -7.93 -7.18 -13.10
N GLY A 173 -7.48 -8.37 -12.73
CA GLY A 173 -6.35 -9.02 -13.38
C GLY A 173 -6.59 -9.25 -14.87
N PHE A 174 -7.77 -9.76 -15.23
CA PHE A 174 -8.12 -10.02 -16.63
C PHE A 174 -8.20 -8.73 -17.46
N ILE A 175 -8.81 -7.67 -16.93
CA ILE A 175 -8.86 -6.35 -17.56
C ILE A 175 -7.45 -5.78 -17.75
N SER A 176 -6.57 -5.91 -16.73
CA SER A 176 -5.17 -5.45 -16.82
C SER A 176 -4.38 -6.19 -17.91
N LEU A 177 -4.66 -7.49 -18.08
CA LEU A 177 -4.06 -8.32 -19.11
C LEU A 177 -4.48 -7.85 -20.50
N ILE A 178 -5.78 -7.61 -20.71
CA ILE A 178 -6.30 -7.08 -21.99
C ILE A 178 -5.65 -5.74 -22.31
N PHE A 179 -5.66 -4.77 -21.39
CA PHE A 179 -5.08 -3.45 -21.63
C PHE A 179 -3.60 -3.53 -22.00
N THR A 180 -2.85 -4.41 -21.35
CA THR A 180 -1.42 -4.60 -21.62
C THR A 180 -1.19 -5.25 -22.97
N LEU A 181 -1.94 -6.31 -23.30
CA LEU A 181 -1.85 -6.96 -24.61
C LEU A 181 -2.26 -6.03 -25.75
N VAL A 182 -3.28 -5.19 -25.55
CA VAL A 182 -3.68 -4.15 -26.51
C VAL A 182 -2.54 -3.14 -26.69
N LEU A 183 -1.93 -2.63 -25.61
CA LEU A 183 -0.80 -1.71 -25.71
C LEU A 183 0.39 -2.35 -26.46
N VAL A 184 0.75 -3.59 -26.12
CA VAL A 184 1.81 -4.36 -26.81
C VAL A 184 1.47 -4.53 -28.28
N TYR A 185 0.22 -4.87 -28.63
CA TYR A 185 -0.22 -5.01 -30.00
C TYR A 185 -0.14 -3.68 -30.77
N LEU A 186 -0.59 -2.58 -30.18
CA LEU A 186 -0.52 -1.25 -30.79
C LEU A 186 0.93 -0.82 -31.04
N VAL A 187 1.83 -1.08 -30.08
CA VAL A 187 3.27 -0.82 -30.24
C VAL A 187 3.87 -1.73 -31.32
N TYR A 188 3.57 -3.02 -31.30
CA TYR A 188 4.04 -3.98 -32.30
C TYR A 188 3.56 -3.62 -33.72
N LYS A 189 2.33 -3.13 -33.86
CA LYS A 189 1.80 -2.65 -35.14
C LYS A 189 2.46 -1.35 -35.59
N SER A 190 2.75 -0.44 -34.66
CA SER A 190 3.20 0.93 -34.99
C SER A 190 4.72 1.09 -35.10
N SER A 191 5.51 0.24 -34.45
CA SER A 191 6.97 0.37 -34.36
C SER A 191 7.69 -0.76 -35.07
N GLN A 192 8.60 -0.42 -35.99
CA GLN A 192 9.39 -1.40 -36.74
C GLN A 192 10.47 -2.03 -35.84
N THR A 193 11.09 -1.24 -34.97
CA THR A 193 12.03 -1.72 -33.93
C THR A 193 11.36 -2.73 -33.01
N ALA A 194 10.13 -2.44 -32.56
CA ALA A 194 9.37 -3.37 -31.73
C ALA A 194 9.08 -4.70 -32.44
N ARG A 195 8.86 -4.70 -33.77
CA ARG A 195 8.64 -5.96 -34.51
C ARG A 195 9.88 -6.84 -34.57
N VAL A 196 11.06 -6.24 -34.57
CA VAL A 196 12.35 -6.95 -34.62
C VAL A 196 12.75 -7.44 -33.23
N GLU A 197 12.61 -6.60 -32.21
CA GLU A 197 13.05 -6.92 -30.84
C GLU A 197 12.05 -7.81 -30.08
N ILE A 198 10.75 -7.68 -30.33
CA ILE A 198 9.71 -8.42 -29.61
C ILE A 198 9.46 -9.77 -30.28
N VAL A 199 10.03 -10.81 -29.67
CA VAL A 199 9.61 -12.19 -29.95
C VAL A 199 8.27 -12.44 -29.25
N ARG A 200 7.20 -12.60 -30.04
CA ARG A 200 5.79 -12.66 -29.56
C ARG A 200 5.58 -13.66 -28.44
N TYR A 201 6.02 -14.90 -28.61
CA TYR A 201 5.82 -15.94 -27.60
C TYR A 201 6.54 -15.59 -26.30
N LYS A 202 7.79 -15.10 -26.34
CA LYS A 202 8.54 -14.69 -25.14
C LYS A 202 7.83 -13.57 -24.38
N MET A 203 7.26 -12.59 -25.10
CA MET A 203 6.55 -11.47 -24.48
C MET A 203 5.26 -11.94 -23.80
N ILE A 204 4.48 -12.77 -24.50
CA ILE A 204 3.25 -13.35 -23.95
C ILE A 204 3.58 -14.22 -22.73
N THR A 205 4.61 -15.08 -22.81
CA THR A 205 5.05 -15.90 -21.69
C THR A 205 5.48 -15.06 -20.49
N LEU A 206 6.19 -13.94 -20.70
CA LEU A 206 6.55 -13.02 -19.62
C LEU A 206 5.32 -12.43 -18.93
N ILE A 207 4.37 -11.90 -19.71
CA ILE A 207 3.14 -11.29 -19.18
C ILE A 207 2.32 -12.34 -18.42
N LEU A 208 2.14 -13.53 -19.00
CA LEU A 208 1.41 -14.62 -18.34
C LEU A 208 2.14 -15.09 -17.08
N SER A 209 3.47 -15.16 -17.07
CA SER A 209 4.25 -15.53 -15.88
C SER A 209 4.01 -14.53 -14.74
N ILE A 210 4.01 -13.22 -15.02
CA ILE A 210 3.69 -12.19 -14.02
C ILE A 210 2.22 -12.33 -13.57
N TYR A 211 1.30 -12.62 -14.49
CA TYR A 211 -0.13 -12.79 -14.18
C TYR A 211 -0.32 -13.95 -13.20
N PHE A 212 0.26 -15.11 -13.49
CA PHE A 212 0.19 -16.27 -12.61
C PHE A 212 0.91 -16.03 -11.28
N LEU A 213 2.04 -15.31 -11.27
CA LEU A 213 2.74 -14.96 -10.04
C LEU A 213 1.85 -14.11 -9.11
N ILE A 214 1.24 -13.04 -9.62
CA ILE A 214 0.37 -12.18 -8.81
C ILE A 214 -0.86 -12.95 -8.32
N ASN A 215 -1.49 -13.76 -9.19
CA ASN A 215 -2.62 -14.59 -8.80
C ASN A 215 -2.24 -15.66 -7.75
N ALA A 216 -1.04 -16.25 -7.85
CA ALA A 216 -0.52 -17.14 -6.82
C ALA A 216 -0.34 -16.40 -5.49
N CYS A 217 0.25 -15.20 -5.50
CA CYS A 217 0.36 -14.36 -4.30
C CYS A 217 -1.01 -14.07 -3.68
N TYR A 218 -2.04 -13.80 -4.49
CA TYR A 218 -3.41 -13.59 -4.00
C TYR A 218 -3.99 -14.87 -3.37
N TYR A 219 -3.89 -16.00 -4.08
CA TYR A 219 -4.39 -17.30 -3.62
C TYR A 219 -3.76 -17.74 -2.30
N PHE A 220 -2.44 -17.57 -2.16
CA PHE A 220 -1.70 -17.85 -0.93
C PHE A 220 -1.85 -16.77 0.15
N LYS A 221 -2.72 -15.77 -0.07
CA LYS A 221 -3.00 -14.67 0.89
C LYS A 221 -1.75 -13.86 1.26
N LEU A 222 -0.81 -13.75 0.32
CA LEU A 222 0.40 -12.94 0.43
C LEU A 222 0.15 -11.47 0.07
N ILE A 223 -0.91 -11.18 -0.68
CA ILE A 223 -1.30 -9.80 -0.99
C ILE A 223 -2.18 -9.29 0.15
N PRO A 224 -1.81 -8.20 0.84
CA PRO A 224 -2.69 -7.61 1.83
C PRO A 224 -3.97 -7.10 1.14
N PRO A 225 -5.12 -7.12 1.84
CA PRO A 225 -6.39 -6.65 1.28
C PRO A 225 -6.43 -5.12 1.22
N VAL A 226 -5.60 -4.51 0.37
CA VAL A 226 -5.67 -3.08 0.05
C VAL A 226 -6.99 -2.85 -0.67
N PRO A 227 -7.80 -1.85 -0.27
CA PRO A 227 -7.48 -0.65 0.52
C PRO A 227 -7.73 -0.72 2.04
N LEU A 228 -8.00 -1.89 2.62
CA LEU A 228 -8.25 -2.01 4.06
C LEU A 228 -6.95 -2.00 4.88
N ALA A 229 -6.95 -1.25 5.96
CA ALA A 229 -5.85 -1.23 6.94
C ALA A 229 -6.39 -0.94 8.33
N LEU A 230 -5.77 -1.52 9.36
CA LEU A 230 -6.02 -1.08 10.74
C LEU A 230 -5.41 0.32 10.91
N ASP A 231 -6.26 1.32 11.20
CA ASP A 231 -5.84 2.70 11.47
C ASP A 231 -5.47 2.86 12.95
N LYS A 232 -6.35 2.40 13.86
CA LYS A 232 -6.11 2.42 15.31
C LYS A 232 -6.53 1.12 15.94
N GLY A 233 -5.79 0.66 16.93
CA GLY A 233 -6.16 -0.47 17.76
C GLY A 233 -5.64 -0.23 19.17
N LEU A 234 -6.51 -0.35 20.16
CA LEU A 234 -6.14 -0.11 21.56
C LEU A 234 -7.02 -0.90 22.52
N ILE A 235 -6.42 -1.25 23.65
CA ILE A 235 -7.12 -1.85 24.79
C ILE A 235 -7.75 -0.76 25.65
N ALA A 236 -8.98 -0.99 26.09
CA ALA A 236 -9.77 -0.03 26.85
C ALA A 236 -10.40 -0.66 28.09
N TYR A 237 -10.55 0.19 29.11
CA TYR A 237 -11.26 -0.13 30.35
C TYR A 237 -12.78 -0.04 30.17
N ASP A 238 -13.23 0.91 29.35
CA ASP A 238 -14.64 1.18 29.11
C ASP A 238 -14.84 1.84 27.73
N ILE A 239 -15.98 1.54 27.10
CA ILE A 239 -16.40 2.11 25.83
C ILE A 239 -17.88 2.51 25.94
N LYS A 240 -18.15 3.80 25.77
CA LYS A 240 -19.52 4.34 25.70
C LYS A 240 -19.80 4.89 24.32
N ILE A 241 -20.95 4.55 23.77
CA ILE A 241 -21.44 5.13 22.51
C ILE A 241 -22.38 6.28 22.85
N LYS A 242 -22.05 7.49 22.37
CA LYS A 242 -22.95 8.66 22.46
C LYS A 242 -22.97 9.37 21.12
N ASN A 243 -24.16 9.57 20.55
CA ASN A 243 -24.34 10.28 19.27
C ASN A 243 -23.40 9.77 18.17
N ASP A 244 -23.34 8.45 17.96
CA ASP A 244 -22.46 7.79 16.96
C ASP A 244 -20.95 7.98 17.15
N LYS A 245 -20.52 8.47 18.32
CA LYS A 245 -19.12 8.63 18.71
C LYS A 245 -18.74 7.62 19.78
N TYR A 246 -17.51 7.11 19.68
CA TYR A 246 -16.97 6.17 20.65
C TYR A 246 -16.15 6.93 21.68
N LEU A 247 -16.63 6.94 22.92
CA LEU A 247 -15.88 7.43 24.07
C LEU A 247 -15.10 6.25 24.65
N VAL A 248 -13.80 6.23 24.38
CA VAL A 248 -12.92 5.12 24.72
C VAL A 248 -12.03 5.55 25.88
N THR A 249 -12.11 4.82 27.00
CA THR A 249 -11.31 5.09 28.20
C THR A 249 -10.15 4.10 28.26
N TYR A 250 -8.92 4.59 28.17
CA TYR A 250 -7.71 3.77 28.14
C TYR A 250 -6.60 4.39 29.02
N GLU A 251 -5.58 3.59 29.34
CA GLU A 251 -4.41 4.06 30.08
C GLU A 251 -3.35 4.60 29.11
N ILE A 252 -2.92 5.84 29.33
CA ILE A 252 -1.87 6.47 28.52
C ILE A 252 -0.51 5.96 28.98
N ASP A 253 0.40 5.79 28.02
CA ASP A 253 1.78 5.46 28.28
C ASP A 253 2.59 6.65 28.83
N ASP A 254 3.69 6.38 29.53
CA ASP A 254 4.55 7.46 30.02
C ASP A 254 5.15 8.24 28.84
N TRP A 255 5.24 9.58 28.98
CA TRP A 255 5.72 10.54 27.97
C TRP A 255 7.06 10.17 27.30
N LEU A 256 7.84 9.28 27.91
CA LEU A 256 9.11 8.80 27.37
C LEU A 256 8.97 8.02 26.03
N TYR A 257 7.81 7.41 25.76
CA TYR A 257 7.55 6.61 24.56
C TYR A 257 6.81 7.43 23.49
N PHE A 258 7.50 8.38 22.84
CA PHE A 258 6.88 9.26 21.81
C PHE A 258 6.33 8.52 20.57
N TRP A 259 6.64 7.24 20.41
CA TRP A 259 6.18 6.39 19.32
C TRP A 259 4.98 5.49 19.67
N ARG A 260 4.48 5.54 20.93
CA ARG A 260 3.40 4.68 21.40
C ARG A 260 2.39 5.46 22.26
N ASP A 261 1.15 5.52 21.78
CA ASP A 261 0.09 6.32 22.42
C ASP A 261 -0.66 5.59 23.57
N HIS A 262 -0.43 4.29 23.77
CA HIS A 262 -1.15 3.47 24.77
C HIS A 262 -0.26 2.41 25.42
N LYS A 263 -0.53 2.08 26.70
CA LYS A 263 0.16 0.97 27.37
C LYS A 263 -0.30 -0.37 26.83
N THR A 264 0.66 -1.26 26.66
CA THR A 264 0.43 -2.68 26.35
C THR A 264 0.16 -3.49 27.61
N ASP A 265 0.67 -3.06 28.77
CA ASP A 265 0.36 -3.69 30.06
C ASP A 265 -0.96 -3.14 30.60
N PHE A 266 -1.91 -4.03 30.78
CA PHE A 266 -3.26 -3.75 31.24
C PHE A 266 -3.46 -4.36 32.63
N ASN A 267 -3.38 -3.51 33.65
CA ASN A 267 -3.53 -3.92 35.04
C ASN A 267 -5.01 -3.82 35.44
N LYS A 268 -5.59 -4.91 35.97
CA LYS A 268 -7.01 -4.92 36.30
C LYS A 268 -7.40 -5.94 37.36
N SER A 269 -8.50 -5.65 38.06
CA SER A 269 -9.17 -6.60 38.96
C SER A 269 -9.96 -7.66 38.17
N LYS A 270 -10.03 -8.89 38.72
CA LYS A 270 -10.54 -10.13 38.10
C LYS A 270 -11.99 -10.12 37.59
N ARG A 271 -12.79 -9.05 37.78
CA ARG A 271 -14.24 -9.06 37.53
C ARG A 271 -14.76 -8.07 36.49
N GLU A 272 -13.89 -7.30 35.85
CA GLU A 272 -14.32 -6.22 34.97
C GLU A 272 -14.03 -6.52 33.48
N PRO A 273 -14.95 -6.19 32.55
CA PRO A 273 -14.81 -6.45 31.10
C PRO A 273 -13.58 -5.80 30.47
N VAL A 274 -12.82 -6.54 29.67
CA VAL A 274 -11.73 -5.98 28.84
C VAL A 274 -12.29 -5.65 27.47
N TYR A 275 -12.10 -4.42 27.02
CA TYR A 275 -12.54 -3.97 25.70
C TYR A 275 -11.34 -3.81 24.77
N VAL A 276 -11.51 -4.18 23.51
CA VAL A 276 -10.57 -3.83 22.44
C VAL A 276 -11.32 -3.02 21.40
N PHE A 277 -10.87 -1.79 21.22
CA PHE A 277 -11.37 -0.85 20.22
C PHE A 277 -10.45 -0.87 19.01
N THR A 278 -11.05 -0.87 17.81
CA THR A 278 -10.32 -0.76 16.56
C THR A 278 -11.00 0.23 15.63
N SER A 279 -10.20 0.95 14.85
CA SER A 279 -10.63 1.72 13.70
C SER A 279 -9.97 1.10 12.47
N VAL A 280 -10.76 0.65 11.51
CA VAL A 280 -10.28 0.10 10.24
C VAL A 280 -10.56 1.10 9.14
N PHE A 281 -9.53 1.56 8.45
CA PHE A 281 -9.69 2.34 7.25
C PHE A 281 -10.30 1.46 6.14
N ALA A 282 -11.34 1.98 5.49
CA ALA A 282 -11.99 1.38 4.34
C ALA A 282 -12.55 2.50 3.45
N PRO A 283 -12.56 2.34 2.11
CA PRO A 283 -13.12 3.32 1.20
C PRO A 283 -14.60 3.59 1.48
N THR A 284 -15.03 4.80 1.11
CA THR A 284 -16.45 5.21 1.11
C THR A 284 -17.33 4.11 0.52
N ASP A 285 -18.35 3.69 1.28
CA ASP A 285 -19.39 2.70 0.91
C ASP A 285 -18.95 1.25 0.72
N LEU A 286 -17.76 0.83 1.18
CA LEU A 286 -17.43 -0.59 1.20
C LEU A 286 -18.14 -1.29 2.38
N GLU A 287 -18.98 -2.28 2.07
CA GLU A 287 -19.58 -3.15 3.07
C GLU A 287 -18.77 -4.44 3.21
N LYS A 288 -18.27 -4.73 4.41
CA LYS A 288 -17.56 -5.99 4.69
C LYS A 288 -17.74 -6.42 6.14
N LYS A 289 -17.54 -7.70 6.42
CA LYS A 289 -17.51 -8.21 7.79
C LYS A 289 -16.06 -8.32 8.27
N ILE A 290 -15.81 -7.81 9.46
CA ILE A 290 -14.52 -7.89 10.16
C ILE A 290 -14.74 -8.63 11.47
N PHE A 291 -13.72 -9.33 11.92
CA PHE A 291 -13.73 -10.11 13.15
C PHE A 291 -12.57 -9.69 14.05
N HIS A 292 -12.83 -9.59 15.34
CA HIS A 292 -11.80 -9.59 16.38
C HIS A 292 -11.55 -11.03 16.80
N ARG A 293 -10.42 -11.58 16.38
CA ARG A 293 -9.95 -12.89 16.82
C ARG A 293 -9.11 -12.72 18.07
N TRP A 294 -9.68 -13.07 19.21
CA TRP A 294 -9.00 -13.01 20.51
C TRP A 294 -8.11 -14.23 20.66
N MET A 295 -6.82 -13.99 20.89
CA MET A 295 -5.83 -15.03 21.11
C MET A 295 -5.14 -14.83 22.45
N TRP A 296 -4.95 -15.93 23.17
CA TRP A 296 -4.21 -15.96 24.42
C TRP A 296 -2.99 -16.84 24.27
N PHE A 297 -1.87 -16.39 24.82
CA PHE A 297 -0.63 -17.15 24.76
C PHE A 297 -0.60 -18.20 25.88
N ASN A 298 -0.67 -19.48 25.49
CA ASN A 298 -0.60 -20.59 26.42
C ASN A 298 0.87 -20.90 26.73
N LYS A 299 1.34 -20.49 27.91
CA LYS A 299 2.73 -20.71 28.36
C LYS A 299 3.13 -22.18 28.43
N THR A 300 2.18 -23.10 28.64
CA THR A 300 2.46 -24.53 28.73
C THR A 300 2.68 -25.16 27.36
N ALA A 301 1.90 -24.72 26.36
CA ALA A 301 2.00 -25.21 24.99
C ALA A 301 2.98 -24.43 24.11
N ASP A 302 3.49 -23.29 24.61
CA ASP A 302 4.31 -22.32 23.87
C ASP A 302 3.66 -21.85 22.57
N ASP A 303 2.32 -21.72 22.57
CA ASP A 303 1.54 -21.39 21.38
C ASP A 303 0.34 -20.46 21.67
N TRP A 304 -0.09 -19.74 20.63
CA TRP A 304 -1.25 -18.85 20.67
C TRP A 304 -2.54 -19.62 20.43
N GLN A 305 -3.43 -19.63 21.41
CA GLN A 305 -4.73 -20.29 21.31
C GLN A 305 -5.83 -19.27 21.00
N VAL A 306 -6.68 -19.59 20.01
CA VAL A 306 -7.85 -18.77 19.69
C VAL A 306 -8.91 -19.00 20.77
N MET A 307 -9.24 -17.94 21.50
CA MET A 307 -10.19 -17.94 22.60
C MET A 307 -11.57 -17.43 22.18
N ASP A 308 -11.64 -16.63 21.12
CA ASP A 308 -12.89 -16.11 20.56
C ASP A 308 -12.70 -15.55 19.17
N GLU A 309 -13.81 -15.44 18.44
CA GLU A 309 -13.87 -14.73 17.16
C GLU A 309 -15.18 -13.95 17.06
N ILE A 310 -15.11 -12.65 17.32
CA ILE A 310 -16.29 -11.79 17.43
C ILE A 310 -16.41 -10.92 16.18
N GLY A 311 -17.43 -11.21 15.36
CA GLY A 311 -17.67 -10.52 14.09
C GLY A 311 -18.57 -9.28 14.22
N PHE A 312 -18.25 -8.23 13.48
CA PHE A 312 -19.09 -7.05 13.32
C PHE A 312 -19.07 -6.59 11.85
N ASN A 313 -20.20 -6.04 11.40
CA ASN A 313 -20.31 -5.49 10.05
C ASN A 313 -19.73 -4.08 10.01
N ILE A 314 -19.02 -3.77 8.94
CA ILE A 314 -18.53 -2.44 8.64
C ILE A 314 -19.30 -1.90 7.41
N THR A 315 -19.99 -0.76 7.56
CA THR A 315 -20.64 0.00 6.47
C THR A 315 -20.02 1.38 6.32
N GLY A 316 -19.64 1.76 5.09
CA GLY A 316 -18.75 2.89 4.83
C GLY A 316 -19.32 4.28 4.91
N GLY A 317 -18.43 5.27 4.73
CA GLY A 317 -18.85 6.67 4.56
C GLY A 317 -18.34 7.69 5.59
N ARG A 318 -17.43 7.33 6.51
CA ARG A 318 -16.86 8.27 7.50
C ARG A 318 -15.36 8.46 7.29
N ASP A 319 -14.89 9.72 7.30
CA ASP A 319 -13.50 10.10 6.96
C ASP A 319 -12.40 9.48 7.85
N ASN A 320 -12.76 8.98 9.03
CA ASN A 320 -11.83 8.45 10.04
C ASN A 320 -11.85 6.91 10.13
N GLY A 321 -12.37 6.21 9.12
CA GLY A 321 -12.50 4.76 9.14
C GLY A 321 -13.64 4.25 10.04
N TYR A 322 -13.70 2.94 10.16
CA TYR A 322 -14.82 2.20 10.72
C TYR A 322 -14.45 1.69 12.10
N ARG A 323 -15.24 2.09 13.07
CA ARG A 323 -14.95 1.86 14.48
C ARG A 323 -15.73 0.66 14.96
N GLY A 324 -15.03 -0.30 15.53
CA GLY A 324 -15.59 -1.49 16.12
C GLY A 324 -15.00 -1.71 17.50
N TYR A 325 -15.73 -2.44 18.33
CA TYR A 325 -15.15 -2.97 19.55
C TYR A 325 -15.70 -4.35 19.85
N SER A 326 -14.93 -5.10 20.62
CA SER A 326 -15.40 -6.32 21.26
C SER A 326 -14.87 -6.37 22.69
N TYR A 327 -15.47 -7.23 23.51
CA TYR A 327 -15.09 -7.33 24.92
C TYR A 327 -15.16 -8.76 25.44
N LYS A 328 -14.40 -9.04 26.50
CA LYS A 328 -14.45 -10.30 27.26
C LYS A 328 -14.50 -10.02 28.76
N ASN A 329 -15.36 -10.74 29.48
CA ASN A 329 -15.53 -10.62 30.94
C ASN A 329 -14.59 -11.51 31.73
N ASN A 330 -14.26 -12.70 31.21
CA ASN A 330 -13.49 -13.73 31.91
C ASN A 330 -12.13 -13.96 31.23
N VAL A 331 -11.27 -12.94 31.29
CA VAL A 331 -9.91 -12.99 30.74
C VAL A 331 -8.95 -13.71 31.68
N LEU A 332 -7.96 -14.37 31.09
CA LEU A 332 -6.85 -15.03 31.79
C LEU A 332 -5.68 -14.04 31.95
N ASP A 333 -4.84 -14.29 32.95
CA ASP A 333 -3.59 -13.57 33.14
C ASP A 333 -2.58 -13.89 32.01
N GLY A 334 -1.74 -12.91 31.65
CA GLY A 334 -0.66 -13.07 30.68
C GLY A 334 -0.89 -12.40 29.34
N LYS A 335 -0.19 -12.87 28.30
CA LYS A 335 -0.12 -12.23 26.99
C LYS A 335 -1.36 -12.53 26.15
N TRP A 336 -1.90 -11.49 25.56
CA TRP A 336 -3.04 -11.52 24.68
C TRP A 336 -2.72 -10.77 23.39
N LYS A 337 -3.39 -11.17 22.32
CA LYS A 337 -3.46 -10.37 21.10
C LYS A 337 -4.84 -10.48 20.50
N VAL A 338 -5.29 -9.41 19.85
CA VAL A 338 -6.50 -9.42 19.03
C VAL A 338 -6.09 -9.17 17.60
N GLU A 339 -6.29 -10.18 16.76
CA GLU A 339 -6.11 -10.04 15.31
C GLU A 339 -7.40 -9.49 14.71
N VAL A 340 -7.29 -8.38 13.98
CA VAL A 340 -8.40 -7.83 13.21
C VAL A 340 -8.39 -8.49 11.85
N VAL A 341 -9.34 -9.39 11.60
CA VAL A 341 -9.35 -10.24 10.42
C VAL A 341 -10.58 -10.00 9.56
N THR A 342 -10.41 -10.08 8.25
CA THR A 342 -11.55 -10.12 7.32
C THR A 342 -12.14 -11.52 7.27
N GLU A 343 -13.36 -11.65 6.73
CA GLU A 343 -13.99 -12.94 6.41
C GLU A 343 -13.10 -13.89 5.58
N GLY A 344 -12.20 -13.33 4.76
CA GLY A 344 -11.21 -14.10 3.99
C GLY A 344 -10.02 -14.64 4.81
N ASN A 345 -10.03 -14.51 6.14
CA ASN A 345 -8.90 -14.80 7.03
C ASN A 345 -7.63 -14.00 6.69
N LEU A 346 -7.80 -12.75 6.23
CA LEU A 346 -6.68 -11.81 6.05
C LEU A 346 -6.60 -10.89 7.26
N VAL A 347 -5.40 -10.83 7.86
CA VAL A 347 -5.10 -9.96 9.01
C VAL A 347 -4.88 -8.53 8.52
N LEU A 348 -5.70 -7.60 9.03
CA LEU A 348 -5.60 -6.15 8.78
C LEU A 348 -4.66 -5.45 9.77
N GLY A 349 -4.53 -6.02 10.97
CA GLY A 349 -3.65 -5.54 12.03
C GLY A 349 -3.83 -6.36 13.31
N VAL A 350 -2.97 -6.11 14.29
CA VAL A 350 -2.91 -6.84 15.56
C VAL A 350 -2.84 -5.84 16.70
N VAL A 351 -3.62 -6.08 17.75
CA VAL A 351 -3.57 -5.32 19.01
C VAL A 351 -2.99 -6.25 20.07
N ASP A 352 -1.73 -6.04 20.43
CA ASP A 352 -1.02 -6.84 21.45
C ASP A 352 -1.12 -6.17 22.83
N PHE A 353 -1.42 -6.96 23.86
CA PHE A 353 -1.47 -6.48 25.24
C PHE A 353 -1.19 -7.61 26.23
N ASN A 354 -0.91 -7.26 27.48
CA ASN A 354 -0.63 -8.19 28.55
C ASN A 354 -1.55 -7.86 29.73
N ILE A 355 -2.32 -8.84 30.20
CA ILE A 355 -3.25 -8.66 31.30
C ILE A 355 -2.59 -9.13 32.58
N ASN A 356 -2.53 -8.23 33.57
CA ASN A 356 -2.05 -8.56 34.92
C ASN A 356 -3.22 -8.48 35.91
N LEU A 357 -3.70 -9.63 36.37
CA LEU A 357 -4.86 -9.75 37.27
C LEU A 357 -4.51 -9.51 38.76
N GLN A 358 -3.23 -9.40 39.08
CA GLN A 358 -2.73 -9.28 40.46
C GLN A 358 -2.42 -7.83 40.88
N LYS A 359 -2.38 -6.89 39.93
CA LYS A 359 -1.98 -5.50 40.19
C LYS A 359 -3.21 -4.61 40.22
N ASN A 360 -3.53 -4.06 41.39
CA ASN A 360 -4.64 -3.11 41.53
C ASN A 360 -4.28 -1.78 40.87
N ASN A 361 -5.30 -1.12 40.31
CA ASN A 361 -5.12 -0.03 39.35
C ASN A 361 -4.90 1.36 39.99
N ASP A 362 -4.44 1.41 41.23
CA ASP A 362 -4.52 2.59 42.12
C ASP A 362 -3.72 3.81 41.64
N ASN A 363 -2.90 3.69 40.58
CA ASN A 363 -2.08 4.78 40.02
C ASN A 363 -2.15 4.90 38.47
N SER A 364 -3.13 4.28 37.79
CA SER A 364 -3.22 4.43 36.32
C SER A 364 -3.78 5.79 35.91
N LYS A 365 -3.13 6.44 34.95
CA LYS A 365 -3.64 7.66 34.32
C LYS A 365 -4.60 7.30 33.21
N LEU A 366 -5.87 7.13 33.57
CA LEU A 366 -6.95 6.88 32.62
C LEU A 366 -7.35 8.18 31.91
N VAL A 367 -7.50 8.11 30.59
CA VAL A 367 -8.05 9.20 29.79
C VAL A 367 -9.14 8.67 28.88
N THR A 368 -10.22 9.44 28.79
CA THR A 368 -11.30 9.19 27.84
C THR A 368 -11.08 10.06 26.61
N LYS A 369 -10.97 9.42 25.45
CA LYS A 369 -10.85 10.11 24.16
C LYS A 369 -12.05 9.79 23.29
N GLU A 370 -12.50 10.81 22.56
CA GLU A 370 -13.52 10.65 21.53
C GLU A 370 -12.86 10.21 20.23
N PHE A 371 -13.39 9.13 19.65
CA PHE A 371 -12.98 8.62 18.35
C PHE A 371 -14.07 8.79 17.31
#